data_AF-A0A6A9T417-F1
#
_entry.id   AF-A0A6A9T417-F1
#
_cell.length_a   1.000
_cell.length_b   1.000
_cell.length_c   1.000
_cell.angle_alpha   90.00
_cell.angle_beta   90.00
_cell.angle_gamma   90.00
#
_symmetry.space_group_name_H-M   'P 1'
#
loop_
_entity.id
_entity.type
_entity.pdbx_description
1 polymer ?
#
loop_
_entity_poly.entity_id
_entity_poly.type
_entity_poly.pdbx_seq_one_letter_code
_entity_poly.pdbx_strand_id
1 'polypeptide(L)'
;MVPLSAIQLGIPIAIFLIAGVLVFLRSGLTRYHIPVIMLALFALTSGLMIPVGAEMIQSNAEKHDYRVESQVEECDTTADDRVTDFSELSPDAQDVFLSTLQSDGGYTTTMHPEEYEISTDTTEENYIVYESDCYSLVGFQRGAWGHGLLRMGLYVIGLSATIGVALLAVFSYRNKSFRTPVAVVSGYIVAVGLYTAVGLRILILTSLLFAAVMWIVLEDFEPLKE
;
A
#
# COMPACT_ATOMS: atom_id res chain seq x y z
N MET A 1 -11.82 3.25 14.50
CA MET A 1 -11.23 3.68 13.21
C MET A 1 -11.30 2.51 12.25
N VAL A 2 -11.72 2.73 11.00
CA VAL A 2 -11.76 1.66 9.98
C VAL A 2 -10.33 1.45 9.47
N PRO A 3 -9.79 0.22 9.46
CA PRO A 3 -8.44 0.00 8.97
C PRO A 3 -8.36 0.35 7.48
N LEU A 4 -7.29 1.03 7.08
CA LEU A 4 -7.14 1.50 5.70
C LEU A 4 -7.21 0.36 4.66
N SER A 5 -6.81 -0.86 5.07
CA SER A 5 -6.97 -2.09 4.29
C SER A 5 -8.43 -2.48 4.03
N ALA A 6 -9.34 -2.20 4.97
CA ALA A 6 -10.77 -2.42 4.78
C ALA A 6 -11.38 -1.40 3.81
N ILE A 7 -10.85 -0.17 3.77
CA ILE A 7 -11.25 0.84 2.78
C ILE A 7 -10.77 0.43 1.38
N GLN A 8 -9.52 -0.03 1.29
CA GLN A 8 -8.88 -0.49 0.06
C GLN A 8 -9.62 -1.65 -0.60
N LEU A 9 -10.16 -2.60 0.17
CA LEU A 9 -10.92 -3.73 -0.37
C LEU A 9 -12.43 -3.44 -0.46
N GLY A 10 -12.98 -2.73 0.53
CA GLY A 10 -14.41 -2.50 0.64
C GLY A 10 -14.98 -1.61 -0.46
N ILE A 11 -14.28 -0.52 -0.83
CA ILE A 11 -14.77 0.43 -1.85
C ILE A 11 -14.86 -0.24 -3.23
N PRO A 12 -13.80 -0.91 -3.75
CA PRO A 12 -13.91 -1.61 -5.03
C PRO A 12 -15.00 -2.67 -5.02
N ILE A 13 -15.07 -3.50 -3.97
CA ILE A 13 -16.11 -4.54 -3.86
C ILE A 13 -17.51 -3.92 -3.90
N ALA A 14 -17.77 -2.85 -3.16
CA ALA A 14 -19.04 -2.15 -3.17
C ALA A 14 -19.38 -1.58 -4.56
N ILE A 15 -18.42 -0.95 -5.24
CA ILE A 15 -18.61 -0.42 -6.60
C ILE A 15 -18.98 -1.54 -7.57
N PHE A 16 -18.25 -2.65 -7.56
CA PHE A 16 -18.53 -3.80 -8.44
C PHE A 16 -19.88 -4.46 -8.11
N LEU A 17 -20.24 -4.61 -6.84
CA LEU A 17 -21.53 -5.17 -6.43
C LEU A 17 -22.70 -4.28 -6.86
N ILE A 18 -22.62 -2.96 -6.58
CA ILE A 18 -23.66 -2.00 -6.97
C ILE A 18 -23.81 -1.98 -8.50
N ALA A 19 -22.70 -1.94 -9.23
CA ALA A 19 -22.74 -1.95 -10.68
C ALA A 19 -23.28 -3.27 -11.24
N GLY A 20 -22.94 -4.41 -10.64
CA GLY A 20 -23.50 -5.72 -10.99
C GLY A 20 -25.03 -5.77 -10.81
N VAL A 21 -25.54 -5.24 -9.69
CA VAL A 21 -26.99 -5.13 -9.46
C VAL A 21 -27.65 -4.21 -10.49
N LEU A 22 -27.06 -3.05 -10.78
CA LEU A 22 -27.59 -2.12 -11.78
C LEU A 22 -27.59 -2.71 -13.19
N VAL A 23 -26.59 -3.51 -13.54
CA VAL A 23 -26.52 -4.26 -14.81
C VAL A 23 -27.60 -5.33 -14.87
N PHE A 24 -27.76 -6.12 -13.80
CA PHE A 24 -28.77 -7.17 -13.72
C PHE A 24 -30.19 -6.63 -13.85
N LEU A 25 -30.47 -5.46 -13.28
CA LEU A 25 -31.79 -4.83 -13.33
C LEU A 25 -32.10 -4.17 -14.69
N ARG A 26 -31.14 -4.08 -15.63
CA ARG A 26 -31.30 -3.36 -16.90
C ARG A 26 -31.55 -4.33 -18.05
N SER A 27 -32.80 -4.39 -18.51
CA SER A 27 -33.25 -5.28 -19.60
C SER A 27 -32.74 -4.92 -21.00
N GLY A 28 -32.18 -3.73 -21.21
CA GLY A 28 -31.68 -3.26 -22.51
C GLY A 28 -30.18 -3.45 -22.75
N LEU A 29 -29.45 -4.10 -21.85
CA LEU A 29 -28.02 -4.33 -21.99
C LEU A 29 -27.73 -5.47 -22.95
N THR A 30 -26.98 -5.18 -24.00
CA THR A 30 -26.50 -6.21 -24.93
C THR A 30 -25.13 -6.74 -24.51
N ARG A 31 -24.72 -7.88 -25.09
CA ARG A 31 -23.42 -8.54 -24.88
C ARG A 31 -22.20 -7.62 -25.06
N TYR A 32 -22.34 -6.51 -25.78
CA TYR A 32 -21.28 -5.50 -25.99
C TYR A 32 -21.12 -4.50 -24.85
N HIS A 33 -22.15 -4.30 -24.03
CA HIS A 33 -22.13 -3.29 -22.97
C HIS A 33 -21.43 -3.77 -21.71
N ILE A 34 -21.47 -5.08 -21.41
CA ILE A 34 -20.90 -5.66 -20.20
C ILE A 34 -19.37 -5.44 -20.13
N PRO A 35 -18.57 -5.75 -21.18
CA PRO A 35 -17.13 -5.49 -21.13
C PRO A 35 -16.78 -3.99 -21.02
N VAL A 36 -17.57 -3.11 -21.63
CA VAL A 36 -17.39 -1.66 -21.54
C VAL A 36 -17.61 -1.16 -20.12
N ILE A 37 -18.68 -1.63 -19.47
CA ILE A 37 -19.00 -1.30 -18.09
C ILE A 37 -17.89 -1.80 -17.17
N MET A 38 -17.39 -3.02 -17.37
CA MET A 38 -16.27 -3.56 -16.60
C MET A 38 -15.00 -2.71 -16.73
N LEU A 39 -14.65 -2.27 -17.95
CA LEU A 39 -13.50 -1.38 -18.17
C LEU A 39 -13.69 -0.02 -17.51
N ALA A 40 -14.91 0.55 -17.59
CA ALA A 40 -15.23 1.82 -16.95
C ALA A 40 -15.16 1.72 -15.41
N LEU A 41 -15.65 0.63 -14.82
CA LEU A 41 -15.54 0.36 -13.39
C LEU A 41 -14.09 0.14 -12.97
N PHE A 42 -13.30 -0.56 -13.78
CA PHE A 42 -11.87 -0.73 -13.54
C PHE A 42 -11.12 0.61 -13.57
N ALA A 43 -11.41 1.47 -14.55
CA ALA A 43 -10.83 2.83 -14.59
C ALA A 43 -11.27 3.67 -13.37
N LEU A 44 -12.54 3.62 -13.00
CA LEU A 44 -13.06 4.35 -11.84
C LEU A 44 -12.39 3.88 -10.54
N THR A 45 -12.37 2.57 -10.31
CA THR A 45 -11.79 1.97 -9.11
C THR A 45 -10.29 2.20 -9.04
N SER A 46 -9.54 1.99 -10.13
CA SER A 46 -8.10 2.29 -10.16
C SER A 46 -7.81 3.75 -9.87
N GLY A 47 -8.55 4.69 -10.48
CA GLY A 47 -8.40 6.12 -10.25
C GLY A 47 -8.63 6.54 -8.79
N LEU A 48 -9.66 5.98 -8.14
CA LEU A 48 -9.95 6.24 -6.73
C LEU A 48 -8.91 5.65 -5.77
N MET A 49 -8.20 4.61 -6.19
CA MET A 49 -7.24 3.88 -5.35
C MET A 49 -5.83 4.48 -5.37
N ILE A 50 -5.52 5.33 -6.36
CA ILE A 50 -4.24 6.06 -6.44
C ILE A 50 -3.98 6.93 -5.20
N PRO A 51 -4.89 7.84 -4.77
CA PRO A 51 -4.66 8.65 -3.59
C PRO A 51 -4.56 7.81 -2.31
N VAL A 52 -5.39 6.77 -2.18
CA VAL A 52 -5.35 5.83 -1.04
C VAL A 52 -3.99 5.12 -0.97
N GLY A 53 -3.49 4.64 -2.11
CA GLY A 53 -2.16 4.03 -2.19
C GLY A 53 -1.03 5.02 -1.90
N ALA A 54 -1.17 6.27 -2.34
CA ALA A 54 -0.19 7.33 -2.07
C ALA A 54 -0.11 7.68 -0.58
N GLU A 55 -1.25 7.77 0.11
CA GLU A 55 -1.32 7.98 1.55
C GLU A 55 -0.72 6.80 2.34
N MET A 56 -0.91 5.55 1.89
CA MET A 56 -0.25 4.40 2.51
C MET A 56 1.27 4.46 2.40
N ILE A 57 1.76 4.83 1.22
CA ILE A 57 3.20 5.00 0.98
C ILE A 57 3.75 6.09 1.89
N GLN A 58 3.03 7.22 1.99
CA GLN A 58 3.43 8.34 2.84
C GLN A 58 3.39 7.97 4.33
N SER A 59 2.28 7.40 4.82
CA SER A 59 2.13 6.98 6.22
C SER A 59 3.17 5.96 6.65
N ASN A 60 3.62 5.08 5.74
CA ASN A 60 4.71 4.15 6.05
C ASN A 60 6.09 4.80 5.97
N ALA A 61 6.27 5.83 5.13
CA ALA A 61 7.52 6.56 5.03
C ALA A 61 7.77 7.46 6.26
N GLU A 62 6.70 7.94 6.90
CA GLU A 62 6.73 8.72 8.15
C GLU A 62 6.95 7.86 9.40
N LYS A 63 7.05 6.53 9.27
CA LYS A 63 7.28 5.63 10.41
C LYS A 63 8.76 5.36 10.63
N HIS A 64 9.10 5.23 11.89
CA HIS A 64 10.40 4.89 12.45
C HIS A 64 10.25 3.61 13.26
N ASP A 65 11.15 2.66 13.04
CA ASP A 65 11.24 1.42 13.80
C ASP A 65 12.42 1.54 14.78
N TYR A 66 12.14 1.60 16.08
CA TYR A 66 13.15 1.64 17.14
C TYR A 66 13.37 0.26 17.73
N ARG A 67 14.61 -0.04 18.10
CA ARG A 67 15.00 -1.26 18.80
C ARG A 67 15.91 -0.91 19.94
N VAL A 68 15.68 -1.56 21.08
CA VAL A 68 16.52 -1.40 22.26
C VAL A 68 17.14 -2.73 22.66
N GLU A 69 18.42 -2.70 22.98
CA GLU A 69 19.16 -3.86 23.46
C GLU A 69 19.88 -3.50 24.77
N SER A 70 19.85 -4.39 25.75
CA SER A 70 20.61 -4.23 26.99
C SER A 70 22.08 -4.54 26.73
N GLN A 71 22.97 -3.64 27.13
CA GLN A 71 24.40 -3.86 27.01
C GLN A 71 24.94 -4.64 28.19
N VAL A 72 25.89 -5.54 27.93
CA VAL A 72 26.54 -6.37 28.97
C VAL A 72 27.69 -5.61 29.65
N GLU A 73 28.24 -4.62 28.96
CA GLU A 73 29.27 -3.71 29.50
C GLU A 73 28.60 -2.38 29.91
N GLU A 74 29.00 -1.83 31.07
CA GLU A 74 28.50 -0.53 31.53
C GLU A 74 28.91 0.58 30.53
N CYS A 75 27.96 1.45 30.19
CA CYS A 75 28.22 2.65 29.39
C CYS A 75 29.30 3.51 30.08
N ASP A 76 30.39 3.85 29.41
CA ASP A 76 31.36 4.83 29.92
C ASP A 76 30.79 6.25 29.75
N THR A 77 30.03 6.68 30.75
CA THR A 77 29.41 8.02 30.86
C THR A 77 30.42 9.17 30.85
N THR A 78 31.72 8.89 30.99
CA THR A 78 32.77 9.93 31.07
C THR A 78 33.63 10.06 29.82
N ALA A 79 33.60 9.05 28.93
CA ALA A 79 34.45 9.00 27.74
C ALA A 79 33.68 9.07 26.42
N ASP A 80 32.37 8.82 26.44
CA ASP A 80 31.55 8.75 25.23
C ASP A 80 30.48 9.85 25.24
N ASP A 81 30.66 10.84 24.34
CA ASP A 81 29.71 11.95 24.12
C ASP A 81 28.33 11.47 23.64
N ARG A 82 28.17 10.16 23.36
CA ARG A 82 26.94 9.51 22.90
C ARG A 82 26.12 8.85 23.99
N VAL A 83 26.56 8.91 25.26
CA VAL A 83 25.83 8.38 26.41
C VAL A 83 25.00 9.49 27.04
N THR A 84 23.69 9.29 27.14
CA THR A 84 22.75 10.24 27.74
C THR A 84 22.00 9.60 28.90
N ASP A 85 21.90 10.30 30.02
CA ASP A 85 21.05 9.86 31.14
C ASP A 85 19.58 9.99 30.77
N PHE A 86 18.76 8.98 31.09
CA PHE A 86 17.34 8.97 30.76
C PHE A 86 16.59 10.23 31.26
N SER A 87 17.00 10.79 32.41
CA SER A 87 16.39 12.00 32.97
C SER A 87 16.67 13.28 32.17
N GLU A 88 17.69 13.27 31.32
CA GLU A 88 18.08 14.42 30.49
C GLU A 88 17.38 14.41 29.13
N LEU A 89 16.78 13.28 28.75
CA LEU A 89 15.99 13.14 27.53
C LEU A 89 14.71 13.98 27.59
N SER A 90 14.27 14.52 26.46
CA SER A 90 12.93 15.12 26.34
C SER A 90 11.82 14.11 26.67
N PRO A 91 10.62 14.58 27.06
CA PRO A 91 9.48 13.71 27.31
C PRO A 91 9.14 12.78 26.13
N ASP A 92 9.31 13.26 24.90
CA ASP A 92 9.05 12.48 23.69
C ASP A 92 10.10 11.37 23.49
N ALA A 93 11.38 11.66 23.77
CA ALA A 93 12.45 10.66 23.78
C ALA A 93 12.21 9.59 24.87
N GLN A 94 11.89 10.01 26.09
CA GLN A 94 11.58 9.10 27.20
C GLN A 94 10.42 8.14 26.86
N ASP A 95 9.35 8.65 26.25
CA ASP A 95 8.19 7.83 25.85
C ASP A 95 8.55 6.80 24.77
N VAL A 96 9.34 7.20 23.77
CA VAL A 96 9.82 6.29 22.73
C VAL A 96 10.73 5.22 23.32
N PHE A 97 11.67 5.57 24.20
CA PHE A 97 12.55 4.60 24.84
C PHE A 97 11.77 3.58 25.69
N LEU A 98 10.90 4.05 26.60
CA LEU A 98 10.10 3.17 27.45
C LEU A 98 9.16 2.27 26.64
N SER A 99 8.53 2.83 25.61
CA SER A 99 7.68 2.06 24.69
C SER A 99 8.47 0.98 23.93
N THR A 100 9.72 1.29 23.56
CA THR A 100 10.62 0.33 22.91
C THR A 100 11.06 -0.76 23.88
N LEU A 101 11.42 -0.40 25.12
CA LEU A 101 11.84 -1.34 26.16
C LEU A 101 10.73 -2.30 26.57
N GLN A 102 9.48 -1.83 26.58
CA GLN A 102 8.31 -2.67 26.86
C GLN A 102 7.90 -3.54 25.67
N SER A 103 8.37 -3.23 24.46
CA SER A 103 8.08 -4.00 23.26
C SER A 103 9.11 -5.11 23.06
N ASP A 104 8.68 -6.38 23.06
CA ASP A 104 9.54 -7.53 22.79
C ASP A 104 10.08 -7.51 21.34
N GLY A 105 11.17 -6.76 21.11
CA GLY A 105 11.92 -6.75 19.84
C GLY A 105 11.74 -5.52 18.93
N GLY A 106 11.03 -4.48 19.38
CA GLY A 106 11.03 -3.16 18.73
C GLY A 106 9.66 -2.47 18.64
N TYR A 107 9.71 -1.14 18.57
CA TYR A 107 8.57 -0.23 18.60
C TYR A 107 8.51 0.64 17.34
N THR A 108 7.36 0.62 16.66
CA THR A 108 7.12 1.43 15.46
C THR A 108 6.29 2.67 15.82
N THR A 109 6.80 3.86 15.52
CA THR A 109 6.11 5.13 15.76
C THR A 109 6.36 6.13 14.63
N THR A 110 5.59 7.22 14.59
CA THR A 110 5.86 8.38 13.72
C THR A 110 6.64 9.48 14.46
N MET A 111 6.94 9.28 15.74
CA MET A 111 7.73 10.22 16.54
C MET A 111 9.22 10.08 16.23
N HIS A 112 9.88 11.22 16.08
CA HIS A 112 11.32 11.32 15.89
C HIS A 112 11.85 12.39 16.85
N PRO A 113 12.21 12.00 18.08
CA PRO A 113 12.89 12.88 19.02
C PRO A 113 14.22 13.36 18.43
N GLU A 114 14.57 14.63 18.65
CA GLU A 114 15.79 15.25 18.10
C GLU A 114 17.06 14.61 18.69
N GLU A 115 16.95 14.01 19.87
CA GLU A 115 18.03 13.33 20.59
C GLU A 115 18.38 11.95 20.03
N TYR A 116 17.56 11.39 19.13
CA TYR A 116 17.82 10.08 18.54
C TYR A 116 18.28 10.23 17.10
N GLU A 117 19.54 9.88 16.86
CA GLU A 117 20.03 9.76 15.48
C GLU A 117 19.36 8.54 14.81
N ILE A 118 18.79 8.77 13.63
CA ILE A 118 18.25 7.68 12.81
C ILE A 118 19.36 7.14 11.93
N SER A 119 19.65 5.86 12.10
CA SER A 119 20.54 5.11 11.25
C SER A 119 19.98 5.03 9.82
N THR A 120 20.57 5.76 8.88
CA THR A 120 20.26 5.63 7.44
C THR A 120 21.21 4.68 6.71
N ASP A 121 22.46 4.53 7.16
CA ASP A 121 23.48 3.67 6.53
C ASP A 121 24.59 3.17 7.50
N THR A 122 24.66 3.67 8.73
CA THR A 122 25.64 3.29 9.78
C THR A 122 24.91 2.92 11.06
N THR A 123 25.37 1.88 11.79
CA THR A 123 24.83 1.51 13.12
C THR A 123 25.18 2.58 14.16
N GLU A 124 24.55 3.74 14.05
CA GLU A 124 24.59 4.77 15.09
C GLU A 124 23.67 4.31 16.23
N GLU A 125 24.31 3.96 17.33
CA GLU A 125 23.68 3.56 18.57
C GLU A 125 23.57 4.79 19.48
N ASN A 126 22.39 4.98 20.07
CA ASN A 126 22.16 5.97 21.12
C ASN A 126 22.23 5.23 22.45
N TYR A 127 23.21 5.56 23.29
CA TYR A 127 23.38 4.88 24.58
C TYR A 127 22.62 5.62 25.67
N ILE A 128 21.73 4.90 26.36
CA ILE A 128 20.83 5.47 27.35
C ILE A 128 21.04 4.74 28.66
N VAL A 129 21.33 5.50 29.72
CA VAL A 129 21.40 4.96 31.09
C VAL A 129 20.03 5.08 31.75
N TYR A 130 19.46 3.93 32.13
CA TYR A 130 18.15 3.82 32.76
C TYR A 130 18.20 2.82 33.92
N GLU A 131 17.74 3.23 35.11
CA GLU A 131 17.75 2.39 36.32
C GLU A 131 19.11 1.74 36.66
N SER A 132 20.21 2.46 36.36
CA SER A 132 21.60 1.99 36.53
C SER A 132 22.07 0.94 35.52
N ASP A 133 21.25 0.59 34.53
CA ASP A 133 21.61 -0.26 33.40
C ASP A 133 21.86 0.56 32.13
N CYS A 134 22.70 0.04 31.24
CA CYS A 134 23.08 0.65 29.96
C CYS A 134 22.31 -0.02 28.82
N TYR A 135 21.64 0.79 27.99
CA TYR A 135 20.88 0.32 26.83
C TYR A 135 21.37 0.99 25.56
N SER A 136 21.44 0.24 24.45
CA SER A 136 21.60 0.81 23.12
C SER A 136 20.24 0.90 22.43
N LEU A 137 19.90 2.10 21.94
CA LEU A 137 18.71 2.36 21.15
C LEU A 137 19.13 2.68 19.71
N VAL A 138 18.58 1.92 18.76
CA VAL A 138 18.80 2.13 17.34
C VAL A 138 17.46 2.45 16.67
N GLY A 139 17.40 3.61 16.01
CA GLY A 139 16.26 4.01 15.20
C GLY A 139 16.52 3.76 13.71
N PHE A 140 15.60 3.09 13.03
CA PHE A 140 15.63 2.91 11.58
C PHE A 140 14.46 3.65 10.94
N GLN A 141 14.73 4.41 9.87
CA GLN A 141 13.65 4.94 9.05
C GLN A 141 13.02 3.78 8.27
N ARG A 142 11.73 3.53 8.48
CA ARG A 142 11.00 2.51 7.71
C ARG A 142 10.84 2.93 6.25
N GLY A 143 10.85 4.24 6.01
CA GLY A 143 10.84 4.84 4.69
C GLY A 143 12.23 4.92 4.05
N ALA A 144 12.52 4.07 3.05
CA ALA A 144 13.64 4.29 2.14
C ALA A 144 13.46 5.55 1.24
N TRP A 145 14.56 6.12 0.72
CA TRP A 145 14.57 7.18 -0.30
C TRP A 145 13.66 6.89 -1.52
N GLY A 146 13.36 5.61 -1.78
CA GLY A 146 12.45 5.16 -2.82
C GLY A 146 10.97 5.50 -2.63
N HIS A 147 10.48 5.83 -1.41
CA HIS A 147 9.03 6.05 -1.21
C HIS A 147 8.50 7.29 -1.93
N GLY A 148 9.28 8.37 -2.00
CA GLY A 148 8.91 9.55 -2.79
C GLY A 148 8.80 9.23 -4.29
N LEU A 149 9.74 8.45 -4.82
CA LEU A 149 9.73 7.98 -6.21
C LEU A 149 8.58 7.00 -6.47
N LEU A 150 8.28 6.11 -5.54
CA LEU A 150 7.14 5.19 -5.63
C LEU A 150 5.81 5.95 -5.63
N ARG A 151 5.66 6.96 -4.77
CA ARG A 151 4.48 7.83 -4.74
C ARG A 151 4.31 8.59 -6.05
N MET A 152 5.38 9.22 -6.54
CA MET A 152 5.34 9.93 -7.84
C MET A 152 5.07 8.97 -8.99
N GLY A 153 5.68 7.79 -8.98
CA GLY A 153 5.43 6.73 -9.95
C GLY A 153 3.97 6.28 -9.96
N LEU A 154 3.35 6.14 -8.79
CA LEU A 154 1.93 5.79 -8.67
C LEU A 154 1.04 6.84 -9.33
N TYR A 155 1.31 8.13 -9.14
CA TYR A 155 0.54 9.19 -9.82
C TYR A 155 0.82 9.22 -11.32
N VAL A 156 2.08 9.26 -11.75
CA VAL A 156 2.43 9.41 -13.17
C VAL A 156 2.00 8.19 -13.98
N ILE A 157 2.36 6.99 -13.53
CA ILE A 157 2.04 5.74 -14.23
C ILE A 157 0.59 5.35 -13.99
N GLY A 158 0.13 5.41 -12.74
CA GLY A 158 -1.23 5.00 -12.37
C GLY A 158 -2.32 5.87 -12.99
N LEU A 159 -2.18 7.20 -13.00
CA LEU A 159 -3.14 8.08 -13.67
C LEU A 159 -3.13 7.86 -15.18
N SER A 160 -1.95 7.75 -15.79
CA SER A 160 -1.82 7.50 -17.22
C SER A 160 -2.47 6.17 -17.62
N ALA A 161 -2.25 5.11 -16.83
CA ALA A 161 -2.89 3.82 -17.03
C ALA A 161 -4.41 3.91 -16.86
N THR A 162 -4.88 4.61 -15.83
CA THR A 162 -6.32 4.84 -15.58
C THR A 162 -6.99 5.54 -16.75
N ILE A 163 -6.38 6.61 -17.26
CA ILE A 163 -6.84 7.34 -18.45
C ILE A 163 -6.84 6.41 -19.67
N GLY A 164 -5.78 5.61 -19.86
CA GLY A 164 -5.69 4.63 -20.94
C GLY A 164 -6.84 3.62 -20.91
N VAL A 165 -7.17 3.06 -19.75
CA VAL A 165 -8.30 2.13 -19.60
C VAL A 165 -9.64 2.83 -19.85
N ALA A 166 -9.81 4.07 -19.37
CA ALA A 166 -11.02 4.85 -19.64
C ALA A 166 -11.20 5.11 -21.15
N LEU A 167 -10.13 5.46 -21.86
CA LEU A 167 -10.14 5.64 -23.32
C LEU A 167 -10.44 4.32 -24.04
N LEU A 168 -9.90 3.20 -23.58
CA LEU A 168 -10.22 1.87 -24.12
C LEU A 168 -11.68 1.50 -23.91
N ALA A 169 -12.28 1.86 -22.78
CA ALA A 169 -13.72 1.67 -22.53
C ALA A 169 -14.56 2.45 -23.56
N VAL A 170 -14.22 3.72 -23.80
CA VAL A 170 -14.89 4.57 -24.80
C VAL A 170 -14.69 4.03 -26.22
N PHE A 171 -13.47 3.61 -26.57
CA PHE A 171 -13.16 3.01 -27.87
C PHE A 171 -13.95 1.71 -28.09
N SER A 172 -13.98 0.84 -27.08
CA SER A 172 -14.74 -0.42 -27.10
C SER A 172 -16.23 -0.18 -27.35
N TYR A 173 -16.79 0.82 -26.67
CA TYR A 173 -18.19 1.22 -26.83
C TYR A 173 -18.48 1.72 -28.26
N ARG A 174 -17.65 2.62 -28.78
CA ARG A 174 -17.84 3.22 -30.12
C ARG A 174 -17.71 2.18 -31.23
N ASN A 175 -16.73 1.29 -31.13
CA ASN A 175 -16.41 0.33 -32.18
C ASN A 175 -17.10 -1.04 -32.01
N LYS A 176 -17.92 -1.21 -30.95
CA LYS A 176 -18.58 -2.49 -30.61
C LYS A 176 -17.60 -3.67 -30.57
N SER A 177 -16.36 -3.42 -30.15
CA SER A 177 -15.26 -4.40 -30.19
C SER A 177 -14.55 -4.45 -28.84
N PHE A 178 -14.63 -5.62 -28.20
CA PHE A 178 -14.13 -5.84 -26.83
C PHE A 178 -12.85 -6.67 -26.79
N ARG A 179 -12.46 -7.32 -27.89
CA ARG A 179 -11.27 -8.18 -27.94
C ARG A 179 -9.97 -7.41 -27.71
N THR A 180 -9.80 -6.28 -28.39
CA THR A 180 -8.59 -5.46 -28.29
C THR A 180 -8.41 -4.84 -26.89
N PRO A 181 -9.45 -4.21 -26.29
CA PRO A 181 -9.37 -3.73 -24.91
C PRO A 181 -9.02 -4.81 -23.89
N VAL A 182 -9.66 -5.99 -23.99
CA VAL A 182 -9.40 -7.12 -23.09
C VAL A 182 -7.96 -7.61 -23.24
N ALA A 183 -7.47 -7.78 -24.48
CA ALA A 183 -6.08 -8.19 -24.70
C ALA A 183 -5.07 -7.20 -24.11
N VAL A 184 -5.33 -5.89 -24.26
CA VAL A 184 -4.46 -4.84 -23.71
C VAL A 184 -4.48 -4.83 -22.19
N VAL A 185 -5.65 -4.92 -21.56
CA VAL A 185 -5.77 -4.94 -20.08
C VAL A 185 -5.16 -6.21 -19.50
N SER A 186 -5.41 -7.38 -20.09
CA SER A 186 -4.80 -8.64 -19.66
C SER A 186 -3.27 -8.60 -19.81
N GLY A 187 -2.75 -8.09 -20.93
CA GLY A 187 -1.32 -7.92 -21.13
C GLY A 187 -0.69 -6.97 -20.12
N TYR A 188 -1.36 -5.86 -19.82
CA TYR A 188 -0.93 -4.89 -18.81
C TYR A 188 -0.89 -5.51 -17.39
N ILE A 189 -1.93 -6.24 -17.00
CA ILE A 189 -1.99 -6.94 -15.70
C ILE A 189 -0.84 -7.95 -15.58
N VAL A 190 -0.59 -8.73 -16.63
CA VAL A 190 0.52 -9.70 -16.65
C VAL A 190 1.88 -9.00 -16.55
N ALA A 191 2.09 -7.93 -17.31
CA ALA A 191 3.34 -7.18 -17.30
C ALA A 191 3.64 -6.53 -15.93
N VAL A 192 2.63 -5.91 -15.31
CA VAL A 192 2.76 -5.30 -13.98
C VAL A 192 2.92 -6.35 -12.87
N GLY A 193 2.21 -7.48 -13.00
CA GLY A 193 2.30 -8.59 -12.05
C GLY A 193 3.63 -9.32 -12.05
N LEU A 194 4.25 -9.46 -13.22
CA LEU A 194 5.60 -10.03 -13.34
C LEU A 194 6.67 -9.09 -12.76
N TYR A 195 6.40 -7.78 -12.70
CA TYR A 195 7.38 -6.78 -12.27
C TYR A 195 7.38 -6.51 -10.75
N THR A 196 6.32 -6.87 -9.99
CA THR A 196 6.18 -6.45 -8.58
C THR A 196 5.98 -7.62 -7.60
N ALA A 197 6.94 -7.85 -6.69
CA ALA A 197 6.88 -8.92 -5.68
C ALA A 197 5.78 -8.71 -4.61
N VAL A 198 5.46 -7.45 -4.26
CA VAL A 198 4.35 -7.08 -3.37
C VAL A 198 3.00 -7.12 -4.10
N GLY A 199 3.03 -7.07 -5.44
CA GLY A 199 1.85 -7.15 -6.30
C GLY A 199 1.20 -8.53 -6.30
N LEU A 200 1.93 -9.62 -6.06
CA LEU A 200 1.45 -11.00 -6.26
C LEU A 200 0.14 -11.32 -5.53
N ARG A 201 -0.07 -10.83 -4.29
CA ARG A 201 -1.29 -11.13 -3.51
C ARG A 201 -2.53 -10.38 -4.01
N ILE A 202 -2.37 -9.11 -4.36
CA ILE A 202 -3.45 -8.29 -4.95
C ILE A 202 -3.69 -8.73 -6.40
N LEU A 203 -2.62 -9.12 -7.10
CA LEU A 203 -2.66 -9.70 -8.45
C LEU A 203 -3.51 -10.96 -8.44
N ILE A 204 -3.24 -11.93 -7.56
CA ILE A 204 -4.00 -13.18 -7.47
C ILE A 204 -5.48 -12.89 -7.20
N LEU A 205 -5.81 -12.00 -6.26
CA LEU A 205 -7.20 -11.68 -5.95
C LEU A 205 -7.92 -10.97 -7.10
N THR A 206 -7.31 -9.94 -7.70
CA THR A 206 -7.91 -9.21 -8.82
C THR A 206 -7.96 -10.01 -10.11
N SER A 207 -6.96 -10.84 -10.40
CA SER A 207 -6.95 -11.72 -11.57
C SER A 207 -7.84 -12.95 -11.40
N LEU A 208 -7.99 -13.50 -10.19
CA LEU A 208 -9.02 -14.50 -9.89
C LEU A 208 -10.41 -13.89 -9.97
N LEU A 209 -10.61 -12.64 -9.54
CA LEU A 209 -11.91 -11.98 -9.61
C LEU A 209 -12.26 -11.61 -11.06
N PHE A 210 -11.28 -11.13 -11.83
CA PHE A 210 -11.45 -10.86 -13.26
C PHE A 210 -11.64 -12.16 -14.05
N ALA A 211 -10.87 -13.22 -13.74
CA ALA A 211 -11.02 -14.54 -14.37
C ALA A 211 -12.34 -15.20 -13.97
N ALA A 212 -12.76 -15.14 -12.70
CA ALA A 212 -14.04 -15.69 -12.25
C ALA A 212 -15.22 -14.92 -12.86
N VAL A 213 -15.15 -13.59 -12.93
CA VAL A 213 -16.20 -12.80 -13.61
C VAL A 213 -16.19 -13.07 -15.10
N MET A 214 -15.03 -13.17 -15.75
CA MET A 214 -14.95 -13.55 -17.17
C MET A 214 -15.43 -14.98 -17.40
N TRP A 215 -15.16 -15.92 -16.50
CA TRP A 215 -15.57 -17.31 -16.58
C TRP A 215 -17.08 -17.45 -16.41
N ILE A 216 -17.66 -16.81 -15.38
CA ILE A 216 -19.10 -16.73 -15.16
C ILE A 216 -19.80 -16.05 -16.34
N VAL A 217 -19.18 -15.00 -16.91
CA VAL A 217 -19.71 -14.34 -18.11
C VAL A 217 -19.52 -15.19 -19.37
N LEU A 218 -18.54 -16.08 -19.46
CA LEU A 218 -18.27 -16.86 -20.67
C LEU A 218 -18.93 -18.25 -20.69
N GLU A 219 -19.20 -18.88 -19.55
CA GLU A 219 -19.79 -20.23 -19.49
C GLU A 219 -21.31 -20.26 -19.69
N ASP A 220 -22.06 -19.29 -19.17
CA ASP A 220 -23.54 -19.31 -19.24
C ASP A 220 -24.12 -18.41 -20.34
N PHE A 221 -23.83 -18.76 -21.60
CA PHE A 221 -24.47 -18.13 -22.75
C PHE A 221 -25.22 -19.14 -23.63
N GLU A 222 -26.18 -19.86 -23.03
CA GLU A 222 -27.42 -20.13 -23.76
C GLU A 222 -28.16 -18.80 -24.01
N PRO A 223 -28.81 -18.62 -25.17
CA PRO A 223 -29.47 -17.38 -25.50
C PRO A 223 -30.61 -17.11 -24.52
N LEU A 224 -30.55 -15.98 -23.80
CA LEU A 224 -31.72 -15.39 -23.15
C LEU A 224 -32.65 -14.80 -24.21
N LYS A 225 -33.36 -15.73 -24.88
CA LYS A 225 -34.49 -15.63 -25.79
C LYS A 225 -34.28 -14.89 -27.12
N GLU A 226 -34.81 -15.55 -28.16
CA GLU A 226 -35.08 -15.05 -29.51
C GLU A 226 -35.94 -13.77 -29.50
#